data_AF-A0A7V3A9V7-F1
#
_entry.id   AF-A0A7V3A9V7-F1
#
_cell.length_a   1.000
_cell.length_b   1.000
_cell.length_c   1.000
_cell.angle_alpha   90.00
_cell.angle_beta   90.00
_cell.angle_gamma   90.00
#
_symmetry.space_group_name_H-M   'P 1'
#
loop_
_entity.id
_entity.type
_entity.pdbx_description
1 polymer ?
#
loop_
_entity_poly.entity_id
_entity_poly.type
_entity_poly.pdbx_seq_one_letter_code
_entity_poly.pdbx_strand_id
1 'polypeptide(L)'
;MATHMQYLTFRCPGCDRRIGFPTTHAGIPVLCPKCQARVMVPEKDGGESFLVGALADAHPGTAPRKFPAQDDAVAGPGQQAATHALRFHRWKRTAQRLRVAVRRLPWWQTGLIAVSCVAALAFSGYIIVGEFSREWEAREKANRQARLPDAPRRSRSAPEEAQPERSRSQPQAKEPVAETPAKDREANGGEAESFQIATRDEQVAQSFDPTRLFNLESSPPSAKAADESESAPEPPPVRPPPLPSAKAAVPDEPADSVLKLLEKSGGKEEDRPAPEATVVPDRANGAEPPAQPLPPAPVVAVELPAVCPDCQGTTFVPLPSYRPYVWDYKDPAPDPAAAVPFLPCPKCQRSVDPRTAVAAEAERMKNAPATINEWTRKLNARLECGETRHVSVVAQLQAPALKGLLQQLDRLTQHVQTTFRSVLLAQTRPDTHRLIVVWDRADYDRLIDVLAAERPEQDWALARRASGRVGRTFSFFNAQRGLGTPVENLAVFQFAHMLILEGTDGKAADWLVEGFASHCENAVLRKNLCYAFRYAPNEVRLATNWNAEMARHARQGQLVSWDRILKLDLIGMKPLDYLSCYSMVRFLATEPTRFNALLVNIRAGVDSQRAIEHAYGRPLDDLQKLWVSWARQQR
;
A
#
# COMPACT_ATOMS: atom_id res chain seq x y z
N MET A 1 9.34 -40.82 -52.92
CA MET A 1 9.80 -41.33 -51.61
C MET A 1 8.95 -40.68 -50.53
N ALA A 2 8.15 -41.46 -49.79
CA ALA A 2 7.34 -40.92 -48.70
C ALA A 2 8.26 -40.66 -47.51
N THR A 3 8.47 -39.39 -47.16
CA THR A 3 9.21 -38.99 -45.96
C THR A 3 8.38 -39.38 -44.74
N HIS A 4 8.84 -40.38 -43.98
CA HIS A 4 8.26 -40.72 -42.69
C HIS A 4 8.43 -39.54 -41.73
N MET A 5 7.33 -38.87 -41.39
CA MET A 5 7.32 -37.88 -40.31
C MET A 5 7.57 -38.59 -38.97
N GLN A 6 8.65 -38.19 -38.29
CA GLN A 6 8.93 -38.63 -36.93
C GLN A 6 8.11 -37.81 -35.93
N TYR A 7 7.60 -38.49 -34.89
CA TYR A 7 6.81 -37.89 -33.82
C TYR A 7 7.54 -38.02 -32.48
N LEU A 8 7.42 -37.00 -31.64
CA LEU A 8 7.86 -36.97 -30.25
C LEU A 8 6.64 -37.27 -29.37
N THR A 9 6.74 -38.28 -28.51
CA THR A 9 5.69 -38.69 -27.59
C THR A 9 6.08 -38.44 -26.13
N PHE A 10 5.17 -37.87 -25.35
CA PHE A 10 5.39 -37.55 -23.94
C PHE A 10 4.05 -37.46 -23.18
N ARG A 11 4.08 -37.41 -21.85
CA ARG A 11 2.88 -37.24 -21.00
C ARG A 11 2.62 -35.76 -20.74
N CYS A 12 1.37 -35.32 -20.94
CA CYS A 12 0.96 -33.95 -20.69
C CYS A 12 0.97 -33.63 -19.18
N PRO A 13 1.69 -32.61 -18.68
CA PRO A 13 1.69 -32.24 -17.27
C PRO A 13 0.33 -31.74 -16.76
N GLY A 14 -0.57 -31.32 -17.67
CA GLY A 14 -1.91 -30.85 -17.31
C GLY A 14 -2.96 -31.96 -17.13
N CYS A 15 -2.83 -33.11 -17.80
CA CYS A 15 -3.84 -34.19 -17.70
C CYS A 15 -3.26 -35.62 -17.66
N ASP A 16 -1.94 -35.77 -17.63
CA ASP A 16 -1.17 -37.02 -17.59
C ASP A 16 -1.44 -38.01 -18.75
N ARG A 17 -2.12 -37.56 -19.82
CA ARG A 17 -2.33 -38.38 -21.03
C ARG A 17 -1.11 -38.31 -21.94
N ARG A 18 -0.77 -39.44 -22.56
CA ARG A 18 0.26 -39.51 -23.61
C ARG A 18 -0.23 -38.77 -24.86
N ILE A 19 0.57 -37.81 -25.32
CA ILE A 19 0.33 -37.01 -26.52
C ILE A 19 1.56 -37.08 -27.43
N GLY A 20 1.39 -36.78 -28.71
CA GLY A 20 2.48 -36.80 -29.68
C GLY A 20 2.41 -35.66 -30.67
N PHE A 21 3.55 -35.05 -30.99
CA PHE A 21 3.68 -33.96 -31.95
C PHE A 21 4.82 -34.24 -32.95
N PRO A 22 4.77 -33.71 -34.18
CA PRO A 22 5.89 -33.82 -35.12
C PRO A 22 7.17 -33.25 -34.53
N THR A 23 8.33 -33.81 -34.88
CA THR A 23 9.65 -33.33 -34.41
C THR A 23 9.91 -31.84 -34.71
N THR A 24 9.24 -31.27 -35.72
CA THR A 24 9.29 -29.83 -36.02
C THR A 24 8.73 -28.93 -34.92
N HIS A 25 8.03 -29.49 -33.93
CA HIS A 25 7.48 -28.74 -32.80
C HIS A 25 8.35 -28.81 -31.54
N ALA A 26 9.50 -29.49 -31.59
CA ALA A 26 10.45 -29.54 -30.47
C ALA A 26 10.81 -28.13 -29.96
N GLY A 27 10.67 -27.89 -28.66
CA GLY A 27 10.95 -26.59 -28.03
C GLY A 27 9.90 -25.51 -28.28
N ILE A 28 8.77 -25.82 -28.92
CA ILE A 28 7.68 -24.87 -29.20
C ILE A 28 6.49 -25.13 -28.25
N PRO A 29 5.87 -24.08 -27.68
CA PRO A 29 4.67 -24.24 -26.87
C PRO A 29 3.45 -24.56 -27.74
N VAL A 30 2.78 -25.68 -27.45
CA VAL A 30 1.59 -26.18 -28.16
C VAL A 30 0.43 -26.40 -27.19
N LEU A 31 -0.81 -26.42 -27.69
CA LEU A 31 -1.98 -26.78 -26.88
C LEU A 31 -2.12 -28.29 -26.83
N CYS A 32 -2.30 -28.85 -25.64
CA CYS A 32 -2.59 -30.27 -25.47
C CYS A 32 -3.93 -30.60 -26.14
N PRO A 33 -3.98 -31.53 -27.11
CA PRO A 33 -5.23 -31.88 -27.80
C PRO A 33 -6.25 -32.57 -26.88
N LYS A 34 -5.85 -32.96 -25.66
CA LYS A 34 -6.73 -33.63 -24.68
C LYS A 34 -7.33 -32.69 -23.65
N CYS A 35 -6.56 -31.76 -23.09
CA CYS A 35 -7.01 -30.86 -22.02
C CYS A 35 -6.88 -29.37 -22.34
N GLN A 36 -6.42 -29.02 -23.54
CA GLN A 36 -6.18 -27.64 -23.99
C GLN A 36 -5.15 -26.85 -23.17
N ALA A 37 -4.45 -27.49 -22.22
CA ALA A 37 -3.35 -26.86 -21.50
C ALA A 37 -2.17 -26.58 -22.45
N ARG A 38 -1.58 -25.39 -22.35
CA ARG A 38 -0.39 -25.02 -23.13
C ARG A 38 0.84 -25.71 -22.55
N VAL A 39 1.49 -26.57 -23.32
CA VAL A 39 2.63 -27.41 -22.92
C VAL A 39 3.83 -27.16 -23.81
N MET A 40 5.03 -27.24 -23.26
CA MET A 40 6.27 -27.22 -24.05
C MET A 40 6.56 -28.61 -24.62
N VAL A 41 6.75 -28.74 -25.94
CA VAL A 41 7.16 -30.02 -26.53
C VAL A 41 8.64 -30.27 -26.20
N PRO A 42 9.00 -31.42 -25.61
CA PRO A 42 10.39 -31.75 -25.30
C PRO A 42 11.22 -31.91 -26.57
N GLU A 43 12.54 -31.72 -26.48
CA GLU A 43 13.44 -31.83 -27.65
C GLU A 43 13.66 -33.27 -28.13
N LYS A 44 13.32 -34.27 -27.30
CA LYS A 44 13.51 -35.70 -27.55
C LYS A 44 12.32 -36.53 -27.08
N ASP A 45 12.12 -37.70 -27.69
CA ASP A 45 11.04 -38.63 -27.35
C ASP A 45 11.19 -39.09 -25.89
N GLY A 46 10.09 -39.10 -25.15
CA GLY A 46 10.09 -39.37 -23.70
C GLY A 46 10.72 -38.29 -22.81
N GLY A 47 11.09 -37.12 -23.36
CA GLY A 47 11.58 -35.99 -22.55
C GLY A 47 10.49 -35.38 -21.65
N GLU A 48 10.92 -34.69 -20.59
CA GLU A 48 10.02 -34.00 -19.68
C GLU A 48 9.39 -32.77 -20.36
N SER A 49 8.07 -32.61 -20.19
CA SER A 49 7.34 -31.43 -20.66
C SER A 49 6.77 -30.66 -19.48
N PHE A 50 6.65 -29.34 -19.60
CA PHE A 50 6.12 -28.48 -18.56
C PHE A 50 5.01 -27.57 -19.09
N LEU A 51 4.15 -27.09 -18.19
CA LEU A 51 3.06 -26.16 -18.52
C LEU A 51 3.63 -24.76 -18.78
N VAL A 52 3.25 -24.18 -19.92
CA VAL A 52 3.67 -22.84 -20.33
C VAL A 52 2.54 -21.87 -19.99
N GLY A 53 2.72 -21.12 -18.91
CA GLY A 53 1.79 -20.06 -18.49
C GLY A 53 0.65 -20.54 -17.60
N ALA A 54 0.94 -21.31 -16.54
CA ALA A 54 -0.08 -21.69 -15.57
C ALA A 54 -0.61 -20.48 -14.78
N LEU A 55 -1.76 -19.94 -15.21
CA LEU A 55 -2.84 -19.45 -14.35
C LEU A 55 -4.19 -19.54 -15.11
N ALA A 56 -5.06 -20.37 -14.52
CA ALA A 56 -6.52 -20.58 -14.65
C ALA A 56 -7.26 -20.18 -15.94
N ASP A 57 -7.84 -21.19 -16.61
CA ASP A 57 -9.29 -21.27 -16.83
C ASP A 57 -9.66 -22.73 -17.17
N ALA A 58 -10.18 -23.46 -16.18
CA ALA A 58 -10.87 -24.73 -16.42
C ALA A 58 -12.38 -24.44 -16.40
N HIS A 59 -13.04 -24.57 -17.55
CA HIS A 59 -14.49 -24.60 -17.62
C HIS A 59 -15.05 -25.84 -16.88
N PRO A 60 -16.20 -25.72 -16.19
CA PRO A 60 -16.83 -26.82 -15.49
C PRO A 60 -17.63 -27.66 -16.49
N GLY A 61 -17.23 -28.93 -16.69
CA GLY A 61 -17.92 -29.79 -17.65
C GLY A 61 -17.43 -31.22 -17.66
N THR A 62 -17.32 -31.87 -16.51
CA THR A 62 -17.28 -33.34 -16.45
C THR A 62 -17.70 -33.82 -15.06
N ALA A 63 -18.71 -34.70 -15.03
CA ALA A 63 -19.33 -35.20 -13.80
C ALA A 63 -18.34 -35.96 -12.90
N PRO A 64 -18.43 -35.83 -11.56
CA PRO A 64 -17.51 -36.51 -10.67
C PRO A 64 -17.90 -37.98 -10.48
N ARG A 65 -16.90 -38.86 -10.63
CA ARG A 65 -16.95 -40.23 -10.11
C ARG A 65 -16.86 -40.19 -8.57
N LYS A 66 -17.74 -40.94 -7.91
CA LYS A 66 -17.73 -41.18 -6.46
C LYS A 66 -16.50 -41.97 -6.03
N PHE A 67 -15.80 -41.49 -5.00
CA PHE A 67 -14.96 -42.27 -4.08
C PHE A 67 -15.22 -41.76 -2.64
N PRO A 68 -15.00 -42.60 -1.62
CA PRO A 68 -15.69 -42.51 -0.33
C PRO A 68 -15.13 -41.44 0.61
N ALA A 69 -16.02 -40.99 1.49
CA ALA A 69 -15.81 -39.94 2.47
C ALA A 69 -14.72 -40.31 3.49
N GLN A 70 -13.88 -39.32 3.80
CA GLN A 70 -13.04 -39.29 4.98
C GLN A 70 -13.34 -37.95 5.67
N ASP A 71 -13.97 -38.05 6.85
CA ASP A 71 -14.39 -36.93 7.66
C ASP A 71 -13.19 -36.30 8.38
N ASP A 72 -12.89 -35.04 8.07
CA ASP A 72 -12.13 -34.15 8.95
C ASP A 72 -12.67 -32.72 8.77
N ALA A 73 -13.56 -32.31 9.68
CA ALA A 73 -14.17 -30.99 9.70
C ALA A 73 -13.27 -29.97 10.41
N VAL A 74 -12.56 -29.15 9.64
CA VAL A 74 -11.89 -27.93 10.14
C VAL A 74 -12.86 -26.74 9.96
N ALA A 75 -13.28 -26.16 11.09
CA ALA A 75 -14.16 -25.00 11.12
C ALA A 75 -13.47 -23.75 10.55
N GLY A 76 -14.00 -23.22 9.44
CA GLY A 76 -13.51 -22.01 8.78
C GLY A 76 -14.06 -20.69 9.34
N PRO A 77 -13.60 -19.54 8.81
CA PRO A 77 -13.80 -18.18 9.34
C PRO A 77 -15.23 -17.61 9.32
N GLY A 78 -16.26 -18.44 9.04
CA GLY A 78 -17.67 -18.04 9.08
C GLY A 78 -18.24 -17.78 10.48
N GLN A 79 -17.56 -18.20 11.56
CA GLN A 79 -18.08 -18.09 12.92
C GLN A 79 -18.07 -16.66 13.50
N GLN A 80 -17.19 -15.77 13.04
CA GLN A 80 -17.15 -14.38 13.53
C GLN A 80 -18.28 -13.51 12.95
N ALA A 81 -18.60 -13.70 11.66
CA ALA A 81 -19.77 -13.09 11.04
C ALA A 81 -21.09 -13.65 11.64
N ALA A 82 -21.13 -14.95 11.91
CA ALA A 82 -22.29 -15.60 12.55
C ALA A 82 -22.50 -15.13 14.00
N THR A 83 -21.45 -14.88 14.78
CA THR A 83 -21.58 -14.38 16.15
C THR A 83 -22.02 -12.91 16.22
N HIS A 84 -21.58 -12.05 15.29
CA HIS A 84 -22.12 -10.69 15.16
C HIS A 84 -23.58 -10.68 14.70
N ALA A 85 -23.94 -11.52 13.71
CA ALA A 85 -25.32 -11.68 13.27
C ALA A 85 -26.22 -12.20 14.40
N LEU A 86 -25.76 -13.17 15.20
CA LEU A 86 -26.48 -13.69 16.36
C LEU A 86 -26.66 -12.64 17.47
N ARG A 87 -25.65 -11.81 17.76
CA ARG A 87 -25.77 -10.71 18.74
C ARG A 87 -26.80 -9.66 18.28
N PHE A 88 -26.76 -9.29 17.00
CA PHE A 88 -27.72 -8.34 16.42
C PHE A 88 -29.14 -8.92 16.40
N HIS A 89 -29.29 -10.20 16.07
CA HIS A 89 -30.59 -10.88 16.05
C HIS A 89 -31.17 -11.05 17.47
N ARG A 90 -30.31 -11.32 18.47
CA ARG A 90 -30.70 -11.37 19.89
C ARG A 90 -31.16 -9.99 20.37
N TRP A 91 -30.44 -8.92 20.02
CA TRP A 91 -30.84 -7.55 20.34
C TRP A 91 -32.19 -7.17 19.71
N LYS A 92 -32.41 -7.49 18.43
CA LYS A 92 -33.71 -7.28 17.76
C LYS A 92 -34.85 -8.02 18.46
N ARG A 93 -34.67 -9.29 18.86
CA ARG A 93 -35.69 -10.05 19.60
C ARG A 93 -35.97 -9.43 20.97
N THR A 94 -34.93 -8.98 21.70
CA THR A 94 -35.10 -8.31 22.99
C THR A 94 -35.84 -6.98 22.84
N ALA A 95 -35.49 -6.17 21.83
CA ALA A 95 -36.17 -4.91 21.54
C ALA A 95 -37.65 -5.12 21.14
N GLN A 96 -37.95 -6.18 20.39
CA GLN A 96 -39.31 -6.51 19.99
C GLN A 96 -40.15 -7.00 21.18
N ARG A 97 -39.58 -7.82 22.09
CA ARG A 97 -40.23 -8.21 23.34
C ARG A 97 -40.48 -7.00 24.26
N LEU A 98 -39.52 -6.09 24.36
CA LEU A 98 -39.68 -4.82 25.10
C LEU A 98 -40.80 -3.96 24.50
N ARG A 99 -40.91 -3.84 23.16
CA ARG A 99 -42.02 -3.10 22.53
C ARG A 99 -43.39 -3.69 22.85
N VAL A 100 -43.52 -5.02 22.85
CA VAL A 100 -44.78 -5.69 23.19
C VAL A 100 -45.11 -5.52 24.68
N ALA A 101 -44.12 -5.61 25.56
CA ALA A 101 -44.28 -5.39 26.99
C ALA A 101 -44.69 -3.94 27.30
N VAL A 102 -44.03 -2.96 26.67
CA VAL A 102 -44.32 -1.53 26.84
C VAL A 102 -45.73 -1.17 26.36
N ARG A 103 -46.24 -1.82 25.31
CA ARG A 103 -47.63 -1.63 24.84
C ARG A 103 -48.70 -2.16 25.79
N ARG A 104 -48.34 -3.01 26.75
CA ARG A 104 -49.27 -3.53 27.78
C ARG A 104 -49.25 -2.73 29.09
N LEU A 105 -48.33 -1.78 29.21
CA LEU A 105 -48.28 -0.92 30.39
C LEU A 105 -49.34 0.19 30.28
N PRO A 106 -50.02 0.54 31.39
CA PRO A 106 -50.83 1.75 31.46
C PRO A 106 -50.02 2.97 31.02
N TRP A 107 -50.66 3.90 30.31
CA TRP A 107 -50.00 5.08 29.74
C TRP A 107 -49.17 5.89 30.77
N TRP A 108 -49.62 5.96 32.03
CA TRP A 108 -48.89 6.64 33.10
C TRP A 108 -47.56 5.95 33.48
N GLN A 109 -47.47 4.62 33.38
CA GLN A 109 -46.22 3.88 33.61
C GLN A 109 -45.24 4.06 32.45
N THR A 110 -45.74 4.19 31.21
CA THR A 110 -44.88 4.51 30.06
C THR A 110 -44.25 5.90 30.18
N GLY A 111 -44.97 6.86 30.77
CA GLY A 111 -44.45 8.19 31.11
C GLY A 111 -43.31 8.14 32.13
N LEU A 112 -43.47 7.37 33.22
CA LEU A 112 -42.42 7.21 34.25
C LEU A 112 -41.15 6.55 33.69
N ILE A 113 -41.29 5.54 32.81
CA ILE A 113 -40.15 4.89 32.16
C ILE A 113 -39.44 5.86 31.22
N ALA A 114 -40.18 6.64 30.43
CA ALA A 114 -39.59 7.64 29.54
C ALA A 114 -38.80 8.70 30.31
N VAL A 115 -39.37 9.23 31.39
CA VAL A 115 -38.69 10.20 32.27
C VAL A 115 -37.44 9.58 32.90
N SER A 116 -37.51 8.33 33.36
CA SER A 116 -36.36 7.63 33.94
C SER A 116 -35.24 7.39 32.92
N CYS A 117 -35.58 7.04 31.68
CA CYS A 117 -34.60 6.90 30.59
C CYS A 117 -33.95 8.23 30.23
N VAL A 118 -34.72 9.32 30.15
CA VAL A 118 -34.18 10.66 29.88
C VAL A 118 -33.26 11.09 31.03
N ALA A 119 -33.65 10.87 32.28
CA ALA A 119 -32.81 11.17 33.45
C ALA A 119 -31.52 10.33 33.47
N ALA A 120 -31.58 9.04 33.13
CA ALA A 120 -30.40 8.18 33.06
C ALA A 120 -29.44 8.59 31.93
N LEU A 121 -29.98 9.01 30.77
CA LEU A 121 -29.18 9.52 29.65
C LEU A 121 -28.54 10.87 29.98
N ALA A 122 -29.29 11.77 30.62
CA ALA A 122 -28.76 13.06 31.09
C ALA A 122 -27.65 12.86 32.14
N PHE A 123 -27.85 11.94 33.09
CA PHE A 123 -26.84 11.61 34.10
C PHE A 123 -25.58 10.97 33.49
N SER A 124 -25.75 10.06 32.53
CA SER A 124 -24.62 9.47 31.80
C SER A 124 -23.86 10.53 30.99
N GLY A 125 -24.58 11.45 30.33
CA GLY A 125 -23.98 12.59 29.63
C GLY A 125 -23.21 13.51 30.57
N TYR A 126 -23.76 13.79 31.76
CA TYR A 126 -23.08 14.58 32.80
C TYR A 126 -21.79 13.93 33.28
N ILE A 127 -21.78 12.61 33.51
CA ILE A 127 -20.55 11.87 33.89
C ILE A 127 -19.50 11.97 32.78
N ILE A 128 -19.88 11.73 31.53
CA ILE A 128 -18.96 11.77 30.39
C ILE A 128 -18.36 13.17 30.24
N VAL A 129 -19.17 14.23 30.30
CA VAL A 129 -18.69 15.61 30.23
C VAL A 129 -17.78 15.95 31.41
N GLY A 130 -18.11 15.47 32.63
CA GLY A 130 -17.28 15.67 33.82
C GLY A 130 -15.93 14.94 33.79
N GLU A 131 -15.85 13.76 33.17
CA GLU A 131 -14.57 13.07 32.92
C GLU A 131 -13.75 13.81 31.87
N PHE A 132 -14.38 14.25 30.77
CA PHE A 132 -13.71 15.01 29.71
C PHE A 132 -13.15 16.35 30.21
N SER A 133 -13.90 17.05 31.07
CA SER A 133 -13.46 18.31 31.67
C SER A 133 -12.24 18.11 32.57
N ARG A 134 -12.23 17.04 33.38
CA ARG A 134 -11.10 16.72 34.27
C ARG A 134 -9.84 16.33 33.49
N GLU A 135 -10.00 15.56 32.41
CA GLU A 135 -8.90 15.19 31.53
C GLU A 135 -8.33 16.42 30.80
N TRP A 136 -9.19 17.32 30.34
CA TRP A 136 -8.78 18.57 29.70
C TRP A 136 -8.00 19.49 30.66
N GLU A 137 -8.48 19.69 31.89
CA GLU A 137 -7.77 20.48 32.91
C GLU A 137 -6.41 19.88 33.29
N ALA A 138 -6.32 18.55 33.42
CA ALA A 138 -5.07 17.87 33.70
C ALA A 138 -4.05 18.09 32.57
N ARG A 139 -4.51 18.04 31.32
CA ARG A 139 -3.68 18.27 30.13
C ARG A 139 -3.23 19.72 29.99
N GLU A 140 -4.09 20.67 30.33
CA GLU A 140 -3.72 22.09 30.33
C GLU A 140 -2.69 22.40 31.42
N LYS A 141 -2.84 21.83 32.63
CA LYS A 141 -1.82 21.94 33.70
C LYS A 141 -0.47 21.38 33.27
N ALA A 142 -0.43 20.20 32.65
CA ALA A 142 0.80 19.61 32.14
C ALA A 142 1.46 20.50 31.08
N ASN A 143 0.68 21.05 30.14
CA ASN A 143 1.18 21.98 29.13
C ASN A 143 1.70 23.30 29.72
N ARG A 144 1.10 23.82 30.80
CA ARG A 144 1.60 25.02 31.49
C ARG A 144 2.92 24.73 32.21
N GLN A 145 3.06 23.57 32.85
CA GLN A 145 4.31 23.16 33.50
C GLN A 145 5.45 22.98 32.48
N ALA A 146 5.16 22.43 31.30
CA ALA A 146 6.15 22.26 30.23
C ALA A 146 6.60 23.59 29.57
N ARG A 147 5.88 24.69 29.78
CA ARG A 147 6.18 26.01 29.19
C ARG A 147 6.94 26.95 30.14
N LEU A 148 7.20 26.55 31.37
CA LEU A 148 8.02 27.36 32.27
C LEU A 148 9.50 27.21 31.88
N PRO A 149 10.22 28.30 31.54
CA PRO A 149 11.64 28.23 31.29
C PRO A 149 12.39 27.85 32.56
N ASP A 150 13.33 26.91 32.45
CA ASP A 150 14.20 26.50 33.56
C ASP A 150 14.92 27.72 34.13
N ALA A 151 14.60 28.05 35.39
CA ALA A 151 15.32 29.09 36.11
C ALA A 151 16.80 28.67 36.26
N PRO A 152 17.76 29.57 36.02
CA PRO A 152 19.17 29.24 36.09
C PRO A 152 19.54 28.80 37.50
N ARG A 153 19.93 27.52 37.61
CA ARG A 153 20.38 26.88 38.85
C ARG A 153 21.72 27.53 39.25
N ARG A 154 21.68 28.43 40.24
CA ARG A 154 22.87 29.02 40.87
C ARG A 154 23.76 27.89 41.42
N SER A 155 24.90 27.67 40.78
CA SER A 155 25.98 26.84 41.29
C SER A 155 26.59 27.51 42.53
N ARG A 156 26.66 26.75 43.62
CA ARG A 156 27.36 27.12 44.86
C ARG A 156 28.84 26.84 44.63
N SER A 157 29.65 27.88 44.62
CA SER A 157 31.11 27.83 44.55
C SER A 157 31.72 27.28 45.85
N ALA A 158 32.76 26.45 45.70
CA ALA A 158 33.75 26.11 46.72
C ALA A 158 34.99 27.02 46.53
N PRO A 159 35.82 27.24 47.56
CA PRO A 159 36.70 28.39 47.62
C PRO A 159 38.03 28.21 46.88
N GLU A 160 38.54 29.37 46.52
CA GLU A 160 39.67 29.76 45.68
C GLU A 160 41.00 29.71 46.47
N GLU A 161 42.04 29.15 45.85
CA GLU A 161 43.42 29.21 46.33
C GLU A 161 44.31 29.82 45.22
N ALA A 162 44.89 30.98 45.56
CA ALA A 162 46.10 31.63 45.07
C ALA A 162 46.45 31.73 43.56
N GLN A 163 46.39 32.98 43.09
CA GLN A 163 47.10 33.65 41.98
C GLN A 163 48.66 33.46 42.03
N PRO A 164 49.45 33.77 40.96
CA PRO A 164 49.50 35.13 40.36
C PRO A 164 49.84 35.31 38.86
N GLU A 165 49.40 36.50 38.39
CA GLU A 165 50.01 37.45 37.44
C GLU A 165 50.52 37.04 36.06
N ARG A 166 49.95 37.67 35.01
CA ARG A 166 50.68 38.64 34.15
C ARG A 166 49.78 39.37 33.12
N SER A 167 49.78 40.71 33.24
CA SER A 167 50.04 41.71 32.18
C SER A 167 49.10 41.94 30.98
N ARG A 168 48.57 43.20 30.93
CA ARG A 168 48.48 44.19 29.81
C ARG A 168 47.94 43.70 28.44
N SER A 169 47.04 44.37 27.71
CA SER A 169 46.73 45.81 27.59
C SER A 169 45.45 46.02 26.74
N GLN A 170 44.74 47.11 27.02
CA GLN A 170 43.64 47.79 26.30
C GLN A 170 44.09 48.43 24.94
N PRO A 171 43.31 49.29 24.22
CA PRO A 171 41.93 49.17 23.67
C PRO A 171 41.73 49.89 22.28
N GLN A 172 40.50 49.83 21.71
CA GLN A 172 39.77 50.83 20.86
C GLN A 172 40.42 51.33 19.53
N ALA A 173 39.75 51.80 18.46
CA ALA A 173 38.52 52.57 18.19
C ALA A 173 38.05 52.31 16.72
N LYS A 174 36.75 52.39 16.32
CA LYS A 174 35.97 53.56 15.82
C LYS A 174 36.83 54.52 14.94
N GLU A 175 36.48 54.96 13.72
CA GLU A 175 35.23 55.59 13.22
C GLU A 175 35.35 55.86 11.66
N PRO A 176 34.59 56.73 10.94
CA PRO A 176 33.82 56.31 9.75
C PRO A 176 33.98 57.19 8.46
N VAL A 177 33.17 56.88 7.42
CA VAL A 177 32.54 57.73 6.35
C VAL A 177 33.38 58.70 5.50
N ALA A 178 33.26 58.60 4.16
CA ALA A 178 33.07 59.76 3.24
C ALA A 178 32.66 59.33 1.81
N GLU A 179 31.76 60.11 1.21
CA GLU A 179 31.12 60.00 -0.11
C GLU A 179 31.78 60.90 -1.19
N THR A 180 31.92 60.36 -2.44
CA THR A 180 31.91 60.98 -3.82
C THR A 180 32.88 62.13 -4.20
N PRO A 181 33.10 62.50 -5.51
CA PRO A 181 32.41 62.16 -6.77
C PRO A 181 33.29 61.81 -8.02
N ALA A 182 32.59 61.60 -9.15
CA ALA A 182 32.98 61.11 -10.48
C ALA A 182 34.02 61.91 -11.31
N LYS A 183 34.73 61.21 -12.22
CA LYS A 183 34.70 61.44 -13.69
C LYS A 183 35.58 60.48 -14.52
N ASP A 184 34.99 60.01 -15.63
CA ASP A 184 35.53 59.70 -16.96
C ASP A 184 36.80 58.84 -17.15
N ARG A 185 36.64 57.59 -17.66
CA ARG A 185 37.19 57.17 -18.96
C ARG A 185 36.83 55.74 -19.39
N GLU A 186 36.89 55.58 -20.71
CA GLU A 186 36.40 54.52 -21.58
C GLU A 186 37.08 53.14 -21.47
N ALA A 187 36.31 52.14 -21.92
CA ALA A 187 36.70 50.94 -22.67
C ALA A 187 37.61 49.90 -21.99
N ASN A 188 37.02 48.79 -21.55
CA ASN A 188 37.21 47.45 -22.15
C ASN A 188 36.54 46.34 -21.32
N GLY A 189 35.94 45.37 -22.01
CA GLY A 189 35.80 43.97 -21.58
C GLY A 189 34.91 43.69 -20.37
N GLY A 190 33.59 43.61 -20.59
CA GLY A 190 32.65 43.07 -19.59
C GLY A 190 32.44 41.57 -19.79
N GLU A 191 33.11 40.78 -18.96
CA GLU A 191 32.74 39.40 -18.64
C GLU A 191 31.34 39.38 -18.01
N ALA A 192 30.52 38.40 -18.40
CA ALA A 192 29.19 38.22 -17.85
C ALA A 192 29.29 37.59 -16.44
N GLU A 193 29.30 38.44 -15.41
CA GLU A 193 29.04 38.01 -14.03
C GLU A 193 27.59 37.55 -13.91
N SER A 194 27.41 36.23 -13.83
CA SER A 194 26.15 35.61 -13.45
C SER A 194 25.87 35.86 -11.96
N PHE A 195 24.80 36.60 -11.68
CA PHE A 195 24.17 36.70 -10.36
C PHE A 195 23.84 35.29 -9.84
N GLN A 196 24.56 34.83 -8.81
CA GLN A 196 24.12 33.72 -7.97
C GLN A 196 23.17 34.27 -6.89
N ILE A 197 21.86 34.14 -7.12
CA ILE A 197 20.88 34.16 -6.04
C ILE A 197 20.94 32.77 -5.41
N ALA A 198 21.64 32.66 -4.27
CA ALA A 198 21.61 31.46 -3.46
C ALA A 198 20.22 31.30 -2.82
N THR A 199 19.40 30.41 -3.37
CA THR A 199 18.20 29.91 -2.70
C THR A 199 18.61 28.94 -1.60
N ARG A 200 18.06 29.14 -0.40
CA ARG A 200 18.40 28.50 0.87
C ARG A 200 17.94 27.02 0.97
N ASP A 201 17.41 26.44 -0.10
CA ASP A 201 16.74 25.12 -0.07
C ASP A 201 17.61 23.95 -0.58
N GLU A 202 18.87 24.19 -0.93
CA GLU A 202 19.74 23.16 -1.53
C GLU A 202 20.69 22.43 -0.55
N GLN A 203 20.66 22.78 0.75
CA GLN A 203 21.53 22.17 1.77
C GLN A 203 20.92 21.00 2.57
N VAL A 204 19.68 20.56 2.26
CA VAL A 204 19.05 19.42 2.96
C VAL A 204 19.09 18.11 2.15
N ALA A 205 19.50 18.15 0.87
CA ALA A 205 19.45 16.98 -0.01
C ALA A 205 20.78 16.20 -0.18
N GLN A 206 21.85 16.58 0.52
CA GLN A 206 23.16 15.91 0.43
C GLN A 206 23.66 15.37 1.78
N SER A 207 22.97 14.37 2.32
CA SER A 207 23.60 13.31 3.13
C SER A 207 22.57 12.21 3.45
N PHE A 208 22.25 11.38 2.46
CA PHE A 208 21.59 10.11 2.75
C PHE A 208 22.43 8.99 2.14
N ASP A 209 23.31 8.43 2.97
CA ASP A 209 24.04 7.20 2.67
C ASP A 209 23.28 6.03 3.33
N PRO A 210 22.43 5.29 2.59
CA PRO A 210 21.68 4.16 3.13
C PRO A 210 22.58 2.98 3.52
N THR A 211 23.87 3.01 3.18
CA THR A 211 24.84 1.95 3.49
C THR A 211 25.43 2.07 4.89
N ARG A 212 25.32 3.24 5.54
CA ARG A 212 25.91 3.49 6.88
C ARG A 212 25.09 2.97 8.06
N LEU A 213 23.90 2.41 7.83
CA LEU A 213 23.03 1.88 8.90
C LEU A 213 23.22 0.38 9.20
N PHE A 214 24.05 -0.36 8.44
CA PHE A 214 24.15 -1.83 8.60
C PHE A 214 25.57 -2.40 8.72
N ASN A 215 26.61 -1.56 8.82
CA ASN A 215 27.95 -2.00 9.23
C ASN A 215 28.25 -1.56 10.67
N LEU A 216 27.66 -2.25 11.64
CA LEU A 216 28.23 -2.36 12.98
C LEU A 216 28.92 -3.71 13.07
N GLU A 217 30.25 -3.66 13.20
CA GLU A 217 31.14 -4.80 13.35
C GLU A 217 30.63 -5.76 14.44
N SER A 218 30.20 -6.95 14.03
CA SER A 218 30.02 -8.08 14.91
C SER A 218 31.41 -8.61 15.30
N SER A 219 31.94 -8.10 16.42
CA SER A 219 33.02 -8.79 17.14
C SER A 219 32.49 -10.13 17.66
N PRO A 220 33.24 -11.25 17.53
CA PRO A 220 32.80 -12.55 18.03
C PRO A 220 32.78 -12.56 19.56
N PRO A 221 31.76 -13.14 20.21
CA PRO A 221 31.79 -13.31 21.66
C PRO A 221 32.81 -14.39 22.03
N SER A 222 33.71 -14.00 22.93
CA SER A 222 34.65 -14.90 23.60
C SER A 222 33.88 -15.94 24.42
N ALA A 223 34.16 -17.21 24.15
CA ALA A 223 33.62 -18.34 24.89
C ALA A 223 34.24 -18.42 26.30
N LYS A 224 33.42 -18.29 27.34
CA LYS A 224 33.67 -18.91 28.66
C LYS A 224 32.37 -19.44 29.26
N ALA A 225 32.52 -20.61 29.84
CA ALA A 225 31.50 -21.53 30.32
C ALA A 225 30.90 -21.16 31.70
N ALA A 226 29.66 -21.59 31.90
CA ALA A 226 28.98 -22.03 33.14
C ALA A 226 27.52 -22.30 32.69
N ASP A 227 27.06 -23.54 32.50
CA ASP A 227 26.75 -24.60 33.48
C ASP A 227 25.82 -24.15 34.62
N GLU A 228 24.84 -25.00 34.93
CA GLU A 228 23.67 -24.85 35.82
C GLU A 228 22.36 -24.38 35.15
N SER A 229 21.55 -25.34 34.69
CA SER A 229 20.09 -25.16 34.48
C SER A 229 19.31 -26.01 35.47
N GLU A 230 18.76 -25.37 36.50
CA GLU A 230 17.78 -25.91 37.42
C GLU A 230 16.40 -25.98 36.73
N SER A 231 15.75 -27.13 36.82
CA SER A 231 14.46 -27.40 36.16
C SER A 231 13.29 -26.94 37.04
N ALA A 232 12.45 -26.05 36.51
CA ALA A 232 11.18 -25.68 37.12
C ALA A 232 10.04 -26.58 36.59
N PRO A 233 9.11 -27.04 37.47
CA PRO A 233 8.09 -28.01 37.08
C PRO A 233 6.91 -27.37 36.32
N GLU A 234 6.40 -28.10 35.32
CA GLU A 234 5.21 -27.75 34.55
C GLU A 234 3.95 -27.65 35.43
N PRO A 235 3.05 -26.68 35.17
CA PRO A 235 1.74 -26.64 35.80
C PRO A 235 0.78 -27.70 35.20
N PRO A 236 -0.13 -28.27 36.02
CA PRO A 236 -1.02 -29.35 35.59
C PRO A 236 -2.10 -28.87 34.59
N PRO A 237 -2.60 -29.77 33.72
CA PRO A 237 -3.57 -29.44 32.69
C PRO A 237 -4.97 -29.17 33.26
N VAL A 238 -5.54 -28.03 32.89
CA VAL A 238 -6.92 -27.63 33.20
C VAL A 238 -7.89 -28.35 32.25
N ARG A 239 -8.81 -29.15 32.79
CA ARG A 239 -9.91 -29.77 32.02
C ARG A 239 -10.96 -28.73 31.62
N PRO A 240 -11.43 -28.72 30.36
CA PRO A 240 -12.58 -27.90 29.96
C PRO A 240 -13.91 -28.51 30.47
N PRO A 241 -14.90 -27.68 30.82
CA PRO A 241 -16.23 -28.14 31.24
C PRO A 241 -17.05 -28.70 30.06
N PRO A 242 -18.02 -29.60 30.33
CA PRO A 242 -18.80 -30.26 29.29
C PRO A 242 -19.83 -29.32 28.63
N LEU A 243 -19.95 -29.44 27.31
CA LEU A 243 -20.96 -28.76 26.50
C LEU A 243 -22.36 -29.36 26.75
N PRO A 244 -23.41 -28.53 26.94
CA PRO A 244 -24.78 -29.01 27.01
C PRO A 244 -25.31 -29.40 25.63
N SER A 245 -25.87 -30.60 25.57
CA SER A 245 -26.56 -31.17 24.41
C SER A 245 -27.87 -30.43 24.14
N ALA A 246 -28.08 -29.92 22.93
CA ALA A 246 -29.33 -29.28 22.51
C ALA A 246 -29.99 -30.06 21.37
N LYS A 247 -31.15 -30.62 21.70
CA LYS A 247 -32.10 -31.29 20.80
C LYS A 247 -32.65 -30.33 19.74
N ALA A 248 -32.88 -30.90 18.55
CA ALA A 248 -33.51 -30.29 17.39
C ALA A 248 -34.95 -29.83 17.65
N ALA A 249 -35.36 -28.76 16.95
CA ALA A 249 -36.74 -28.50 16.58
C ALA A 249 -36.75 -27.71 15.26
N VAL A 250 -37.20 -28.38 14.19
CA VAL A 250 -37.59 -27.80 12.91
C VAL A 250 -39.05 -27.35 13.04
N PRO A 251 -39.43 -26.19 12.47
CA PRO A 251 -40.69 -26.19 11.76
C PRO A 251 -40.64 -25.47 10.40
N ASP A 252 -41.43 -26.04 9.50
CA ASP A 252 -41.76 -25.62 8.13
C ASP A 252 -42.68 -24.39 8.06
N GLU A 253 -42.84 -23.89 6.81
CA GLU A 253 -43.89 -22.98 6.26
C GLU A 253 -43.64 -21.45 6.17
N PRO A 254 -44.29 -20.72 5.22
CA PRO A 254 -43.94 -20.69 3.80
C PRO A 254 -43.76 -19.26 3.24
N ALA A 255 -43.29 -19.17 2.00
CA ALA A 255 -43.11 -17.92 1.27
C ALA A 255 -44.45 -17.36 0.77
N ASP A 256 -44.94 -16.27 1.38
CA ASP A 256 -45.80 -15.27 0.74
C ASP A 256 -46.11 -14.12 1.71
N SER A 257 -45.36 -13.01 1.66
CA SER A 257 -45.77 -11.67 2.17
C SER A 257 -44.63 -10.64 2.09
N VAL A 258 -44.18 -10.25 0.89
CA VAL A 258 -43.23 -9.11 0.72
C VAL A 258 -43.70 -8.08 -0.33
N LEU A 259 -44.78 -8.31 -1.06
CA LEU A 259 -45.32 -7.37 -2.05
C LEU A 259 -46.64 -6.74 -1.57
N LYS A 260 -46.58 -5.78 -0.63
CA LYS A 260 -47.70 -4.85 -0.34
C LYS A 260 -47.40 -3.63 0.56
N LEU A 261 -46.16 -3.15 0.64
CA LEU A 261 -45.80 -2.02 1.53
C LEU A 261 -44.99 -0.88 0.86
N LEU A 262 -45.09 -0.71 -0.46
CA LEU A 262 -44.46 0.40 -1.20
C LEU A 262 -45.43 1.25 -2.03
N GLU A 263 -46.67 1.42 -1.56
CA GLU A 263 -47.61 2.41 -2.12
C GLU A 263 -48.34 3.14 -0.98
N LYS A 264 -47.69 4.11 -0.35
CA LYS A 264 -48.33 5.29 0.28
C LYS A 264 -47.30 6.17 0.98
N SER A 265 -46.80 7.17 0.26
CA SER A 265 -46.42 8.46 0.85
C SER A 265 -46.23 9.49 -0.26
N GLY A 266 -47.35 10.05 -0.74
CA GLY A 266 -47.35 11.30 -1.49
C GLY A 266 -47.22 12.46 -0.49
N GLY A 267 -46.13 13.21 -0.61
CA GLY A 267 -45.93 14.50 0.05
C GLY A 267 -45.94 15.60 -1.00
N LYS A 268 -46.81 16.60 -0.79
CA LYS A 268 -46.92 17.85 -1.55
C LYS A 268 -45.59 18.61 -1.49
N GLU A 269 -45.09 19.05 -2.65
CA GLU A 269 -43.97 19.97 -2.78
C GLU A 269 -44.53 21.30 -3.33
N GLU A 270 -44.23 22.39 -2.60
CA GLU A 270 -44.67 23.76 -2.87
C GLU A 270 -43.84 24.41 -4.00
N ASP A 271 -44.54 25.25 -4.75
CA ASP A 271 -44.09 26.02 -5.92
C ASP A 271 -42.80 26.82 -5.70
N ARG A 272 -41.84 26.62 -6.62
CA ARG A 272 -40.73 27.55 -6.86
C ARG A 272 -40.61 27.74 -8.39
N PRO A 273 -40.60 28.99 -8.91
CA PRO A 273 -40.61 29.19 -10.36
C PRO A 273 -39.28 28.81 -11.00
N ALA A 274 -39.39 28.10 -12.12
CA ALA A 274 -38.30 27.54 -12.92
C ALA A 274 -37.48 28.63 -13.64
N PRO A 275 -36.15 28.47 -13.79
CA PRO A 275 -35.40 29.20 -14.78
C PRO A 275 -35.65 28.61 -16.18
N GLU A 276 -35.75 29.53 -17.13
CA GLU A 276 -36.01 29.37 -18.56
C GLU A 276 -35.09 28.30 -19.19
N ALA A 277 -35.70 27.25 -19.74
CA ALA A 277 -35.01 26.14 -20.36
C ALA A 277 -34.55 26.52 -21.78
N THR A 278 -33.24 26.64 -21.96
CA THR A 278 -32.63 26.70 -23.29
C THR A 278 -32.85 25.36 -24.00
N VAL A 279 -33.63 25.39 -25.08
CA VAL A 279 -33.88 24.25 -25.97
C VAL A 279 -32.55 23.82 -26.61
N VAL A 280 -31.99 22.71 -26.16
CA VAL A 280 -30.90 22.00 -26.85
C VAL A 280 -31.55 20.98 -27.78
N PRO A 281 -31.33 21.04 -29.11
CA PRO A 281 -31.94 20.10 -30.03
C PRO A 281 -31.39 18.68 -29.86
N ASP A 282 -32.30 17.71 -29.92
CA ASP A 282 -32.06 16.27 -29.92
C ASP A 282 -31.02 15.89 -30.98
N ARG A 283 -29.83 15.49 -30.52
CA ARG A 283 -28.78 14.90 -31.37
C ARG A 283 -28.99 13.39 -31.39
N ALA A 284 -29.43 12.90 -32.54
CA ALA A 284 -29.65 11.50 -32.84
C ALA A 284 -28.45 10.62 -32.49
N ASN A 285 -28.75 9.41 -32.00
CA ASN A 285 -27.87 8.31 -31.62
C ASN A 285 -27.00 7.80 -32.80
N GLY A 286 -26.05 8.60 -33.27
CA GLY A 286 -24.92 8.11 -34.05
C GLY A 286 -23.85 7.60 -33.10
N ALA A 287 -23.69 6.28 -33.00
CA ALA A 287 -22.52 5.69 -32.36
C ALA A 287 -21.27 6.12 -33.15
N GLU A 288 -20.57 7.12 -32.62
CA GLU A 288 -19.31 7.60 -33.17
C GLU A 288 -18.31 6.42 -33.18
N PRO A 289 -17.69 6.09 -34.33
CA PRO A 289 -16.68 5.04 -34.40
C PRO A 289 -15.60 5.30 -33.35
N PRO A 290 -15.03 4.26 -32.71
CA PRO A 290 -13.92 4.44 -31.78
C PRO A 290 -12.83 5.27 -32.46
N ALA A 291 -12.54 6.44 -31.89
CA ALA A 291 -11.64 7.43 -32.47
C ALA A 291 -10.32 6.74 -32.86
N GLN A 292 -9.98 6.82 -34.14
CA GLN A 292 -8.69 6.34 -34.62
C GLN A 292 -7.57 7.11 -33.88
N PRO A 293 -6.48 6.45 -33.49
CA PRO A 293 -5.39 7.12 -32.80
C PRO A 293 -4.78 8.20 -33.69
N LEU A 294 -4.86 9.46 -33.24
CA LEU A 294 -4.22 10.60 -33.90
C LEU A 294 -2.70 10.31 -34.02
N PRO A 295 -2.06 10.65 -35.16
CA PRO A 295 -0.61 10.54 -35.28
C PRO A 295 0.10 11.36 -34.19
N PRO A 296 1.29 10.91 -33.72
CA PRO A 296 2.03 11.64 -32.69
C PRO A 296 2.47 13.01 -33.20
N ALA A 297 2.29 14.04 -32.39
CA ALA A 297 2.84 15.37 -32.67
C ALA A 297 4.39 15.32 -32.55
N PRO A 298 5.13 16.17 -33.28
CA PRO A 298 6.58 16.28 -33.09
C PRO A 298 6.86 16.83 -31.68
N VAL A 299 7.41 16.00 -30.80
CA VAL A 299 7.85 16.40 -29.45
C VAL A 299 9.34 16.67 -29.50
N VAL A 300 9.79 17.80 -28.92
CA VAL A 300 11.21 18.11 -28.77
C VAL A 300 11.84 17.04 -27.87
N ALA A 301 12.71 16.21 -28.45
CA ALA A 301 13.35 15.12 -27.73
C ALA A 301 14.29 15.69 -26.64
N VAL A 302 14.07 15.29 -25.40
CA VAL A 302 15.06 15.49 -24.33
C VAL A 302 16.10 14.39 -24.50
N GLU A 303 17.36 14.75 -24.69
CA GLU A 303 18.47 13.78 -24.72
C GLU A 303 18.66 13.20 -23.33
N LEU A 304 17.97 12.08 -23.05
CA LEU A 304 18.24 11.26 -21.88
C LEU A 304 19.41 10.32 -22.18
N PRO A 305 20.24 9.99 -21.18
CA PRO A 305 21.23 8.94 -21.34
C PRO A 305 20.56 7.66 -21.83
N ALA A 306 21.18 6.99 -22.80
CA ALA A 306 20.64 5.77 -23.38
C ALA A 306 20.50 4.70 -22.29
N VAL A 307 19.26 4.45 -21.88
CA VAL A 307 18.95 3.45 -20.86
C VAL A 307 18.83 2.09 -21.55
N CYS A 308 19.41 1.04 -20.95
CA CYS A 308 19.29 -0.32 -21.49
C CYS A 308 17.80 -0.70 -21.63
N PRO A 309 17.33 -1.13 -22.82
CA PRO A 309 15.91 -1.40 -23.06
C PRO A 309 15.39 -2.61 -22.25
N ASP A 310 16.28 -3.51 -21.82
CA ASP A 310 15.90 -4.74 -21.11
C ASP A 310 15.71 -4.47 -19.61
N CYS A 311 16.66 -3.79 -18.98
CA CYS A 311 16.62 -3.53 -17.53
C CYS A 311 16.12 -2.14 -17.16
N GLN A 312 15.94 -1.24 -18.14
CA GLN A 312 15.52 0.13 -17.92
C GLN A 312 16.40 0.86 -16.89
N GLY A 313 17.71 0.56 -16.89
CA GLY A 313 18.70 1.22 -16.03
C GLY A 313 18.81 0.64 -14.62
N THR A 314 17.98 -0.35 -14.29
CA THR A 314 17.99 -1.01 -12.97
C THR A 314 19.13 -2.03 -12.83
N THR A 315 19.75 -2.41 -13.95
CA THR A 315 20.74 -3.50 -14.07
C THR A 315 20.21 -4.90 -13.77
N PHE A 316 18.91 -5.04 -13.50
CA PHE A 316 18.22 -6.32 -13.28
C PHE A 316 17.09 -6.53 -14.30
N VAL A 317 16.69 -7.78 -14.51
CA VAL A 317 15.57 -8.15 -15.38
C VAL A 317 14.60 -9.04 -14.62
N PRO A 318 13.29 -9.00 -14.94
CA PRO A 318 12.31 -9.81 -14.23
C PRO A 318 12.57 -11.30 -14.46
N LEU A 319 12.09 -12.14 -13.55
CA LEU A 319 12.11 -13.58 -13.74
C LEU A 319 11.33 -13.96 -15.01
N PRO A 320 11.83 -14.86 -15.87
CA PRO A 320 11.12 -15.27 -17.08
C PRO A 320 9.73 -15.85 -16.80
N SER A 321 9.56 -16.46 -15.63
CA SER A 321 8.28 -16.96 -15.13
C SER A 321 8.14 -16.57 -13.66
N TYR A 322 7.20 -15.66 -13.38
CA TYR A 322 6.83 -15.35 -12.01
C TYR A 322 6.18 -16.57 -11.36
N ARG A 323 6.75 -17.03 -10.24
CA ARG A 323 6.17 -18.12 -9.43
C ARG A 323 5.76 -17.54 -8.10
N PRO A 324 4.51 -17.72 -7.61
CA PRO A 324 4.14 -17.20 -6.31
C PRO A 324 5.12 -17.62 -5.21
N TYR A 325 5.46 -16.70 -4.30
CA TYR A 325 6.35 -16.98 -3.18
C TYR A 325 5.90 -16.26 -1.92
N VAL A 326 5.70 -17.04 -0.87
CA VAL A 326 5.45 -16.58 0.48
C VAL A 326 6.20 -17.48 1.44
N TRP A 327 6.86 -16.90 2.43
CA TRP A 327 7.52 -17.63 3.50
C TRP A 327 7.10 -17.07 4.85
N ASP A 328 6.41 -17.89 5.66
CA ASP A 328 6.21 -17.63 7.08
C ASP A 328 7.44 -18.15 7.83
N TYR A 329 8.03 -17.37 8.72
CA TYR A 329 9.31 -17.72 9.34
C TYR A 329 9.21 -18.89 10.32
N LYS A 330 8.00 -19.34 10.64
CA LYS A 330 7.76 -20.60 11.36
C LYS A 330 7.81 -21.82 10.46
N ASP A 331 7.60 -21.64 9.15
CA ASP A 331 7.77 -22.71 8.18
C ASP A 331 9.27 -22.94 7.93
N PRO A 332 9.69 -24.17 7.57
CA PRO A 332 11.05 -24.44 7.15
C PRO A 332 11.51 -23.47 6.07
N ALA A 333 12.76 -23.01 6.17
CA ALA A 333 13.33 -22.09 5.19
C ALA A 333 13.21 -22.68 3.77
N PRO A 334 12.66 -21.94 2.79
CA PRO A 334 12.55 -22.42 1.43
C PRO A 334 13.91 -22.50 0.74
N ASP A 335 13.93 -23.08 -0.46
CA ASP A 335 15.10 -23.01 -1.35
C ASP A 335 15.46 -21.54 -1.65
N PRO A 336 16.70 -21.08 -1.38
CA PRO A 336 17.13 -19.73 -1.70
C PRO A 336 16.93 -19.35 -3.17
N ALA A 337 17.01 -20.30 -4.11
CA ALA A 337 16.77 -20.02 -5.52
C ALA A 337 15.31 -19.60 -5.78
N ALA A 338 14.37 -20.10 -4.98
CA ALA A 338 12.97 -19.69 -5.06
C ALA A 338 12.72 -18.28 -4.53
N ALA A 339 13.60 -17.75 -3.67
CA ALA A 339 13.49 -16.42 -3.06
C ALA A 339 14.04 -15.29 -3.96
N VAL A 340 14.85 -15.62 -4.97
CA VAL A 340 15.48 -14.62 -5.87
C VAL A 340 14.42 -13.78 -6.60
N PRO A 341 14.35 -12.45 -6.38
CA PRO A 341 13.31 -11.59 -6.95
C PRO A 341 13.50 -11.25 -8.43
N PHE A 342 14.74 -11.24 -8.91
CA PHE A 342 15.13 -10.81 -10.25
C PHE A 342 16.49 -11.38 -10.64
N LEU A 343 16.83 -11.34 -11.92
CA LEU A 343 18.12 -11.80 -12.44
C LEU A 343 19.00 -10.61 -12.84
N PRO A 344 20.34 -10.74 -12.74
CA PRO A 344 21.27 -9.83 -13.40
C PRO A 344 20.90 -9.61 -14.87
N CYS A 345 20.92 -8.35 -15.33
CA CYS A 345 20.66 -8.06 -16.74
C CYS A 345 21.81 -8.62 -17.59
N PRO A 346 21.54 -9.52 -18.56
CA PRO A 346 22.61 -10.13 -19.36
C PRO A 346 23.33 -9.12 -20.26
N LYS A 347 22.74 -7.94 -20.55
CA LYS A 347 23.38 -6.87 -21.33
C LYS A 347 24.30 -6.00 -20.47
N CYS A 348 23.84 -5.59 -19.29
CA CYS A 348 24.55 -4.65 -18.40
C CYS A 348 25.50 -5.34 -17.41
N GLN A 349 25.23 -6.58 -17.04
CA GLN A 349 25.97 -7.35 -16.04
C GLN A 349 26.48 -8.69 -16.63
N ARG A 350 27.14 -8.64 -17.80
CA ARG A 350 27.60 -9.84 -18.55
C ARG A 350 28.49 -10.79 -17.74
N SER A 351 29.22 -10.27 -16.76
CA SER A 351 30.17 -11.02 -15.93
C SER A 351 29.57 -11.58 -14.64
N VAL A 352 28.33 -11.23 -14.30
CA VAL A 352 27.71 -11.65 -13.04
C VAL A 352 27.03 -13.00 -13.22
N ASP A 353 27.53 -14.02 -12.51
CA ASP A 353 26.88 -15.34 -12.47
C ASP A 353 25.54 -15.25 -11.72
N PRO A 354 24.41 -15.67 -12.31
CA PRO A 354 23.11 -15.73 -11.63
C PRO A 354 23.12 -16.48 -10.28
N ARG A 355 24.06 -17.41 -10.06
CA ARG A 355 24.22 -18.11 -8.78
C ARG A 355 24.63 -17.19 -7.63
N THR A 356 25.23 -16.03 -7.93
CA THR A 356 25.55 -15.01 -6.91
C THR A 356 24.29 -14.47 -6.24
N ALA A 357 23.20 -14.30 -7.00
CA ALA A 357 21.91 -13.89 -6.45
C ALA A 357 21.33 -14.95 -5.49
N VAL A 358 21.46 -16.24 -5.84
CA VAL A 358 21.03 -17.36 -4.99
C VAL A 358 21.82 -17.38 -3.68
N ALA A 359 23.14 -17.20 -3.75
CA ALA A 359 24.00 -17.15 -2.56
C ALA A 359 23.68 -15.95 -1.66
N ALA A 360 23.42 -14.78 -2.26
CA ALA A 360 23.01 -13.58 -1.53
C ALA A 360 21.67 -13.78 -0.79
N GLU A 361 20.70 -14.43 -1.44
CA GLU A 361 19.42 -14.76 -0.79
C GLU A 361 19.60 -15.81 0.32
N ALA A 362 20.46 -16.81 0.11
CA ALA A 362 20.75 -17.80 1.14
C ALA A 362 21.32 -17.14 2.41
N GLU A 363 22.23 -16.18 2.26
CA GLU A 363 22.81 -15.45 3.39
C GLU A 363 21.81 -14.51 4.06
N ARG A 364 21.00 -13.78 3.27
CA ARG A 364 19.92 -12.94 3.81
C ARG A 364 18.94 -13.77 4.65
N MET A 365 18.51 -14.93 4.14
CA MET A 365 17.54 -15.80 4.81
C MET A 365 18.05 -16.31 6.17
N LYS A 366 19.36 -16.55 6.33
CA LYS A 366 19.95 -16.90 7.64
C LYS A 366 19.82 -15.77 8.66
N ASN A 367 19.97 -14.53 8.22
CA ASN A 367 19.95 -13.34 9.07
C ASN A 367 18.53 -12.81 9.34
N ALA A 368 17.54 -13.30 8.59
CA ALA A 368 16.17 -12.80 8.66
C ALA A 368 15.53 -12.96 10.06
N PRO A 369 15.66 -14.10 10.77
CA PRO A 369 15.11 -14.25 12.12
C PRO A 369 15.67 -13.26 13.15
N ALA A 370 16.95 -12.87 13.04
CA ALA A 370 17.57 -11.94 13.97
C ALA A 370 16.92 -10.55 13.91
N THR A 371 16.62 -10.08 12.70
CA THR A 371 15.96 -8.79 12.47
C THR A 371 14.55 -8.74 13.06
N ILE A 372 13.87 -9.89 13.14
CA ILE A 372 12.54 -9.98 13.74
C ILE A 372 12.59 -9.95 15.24
N ASN A 373 13.52 -10.69 15.83
CA ASN A 373 13.72 -10.70 17.26
C ASN A 373 14.02 -9.29 17.78
N GLU A 374 14.68 -8.46 16.98
CA GLU A 374 14.86 -7.03 17.26
C GLU A 374 13.51 -6.29 17.37
N TRP A 375 12.60 -6.42 16.40
CA TRP A 375 11.30 -5.72 16.45
C TRP A 375 10.38 -6.22 17.56
N THR A 376 10.33 -7.54 17.77
CA THR A 376 9.59 -8.14 18.89
C THR A 376 10.07 -7.57 20.22
N ARG A 377 11.40 -7.41 20.38
CA ARG A 377 12.00 -6.80 21.58
C ARG A 377 11.69 -5.31 21.69
N LYS A 378 11.88 -4.54 20.62
CA LYS A 378 11.61 -3.09 20.60
C LYS A 378 10.16 -2.75 20.93
N LEU A 379 9.21 -3.50 20.38
CA LEU A 379 7.78 -3.26 20.60
C LEU A 379 7.26 -3.92 21.88
N ASN A 380 8.03 -4.83 22.49
CA ASN A 380 7.60 -5.66 23.60
C ASN A 380 6.23 -6.32 23.31
N ALA A 381 6.09 -6.85 22.09
CA ALA A 381 4.84 -7.40 21.59
C ALA A 381 5.11 -8.69 20.83
N ARG A 382 4.13 -9.61 20.85
CA ARG A 382 4.20 -10.83 20.06
C ARG A 382 3.92 -10.51 18.60
N LEU A 383 4.95 -10.60 17.77
CA LEU A 383 4.88 -10.37 16.33
C LEU A 383 5.06 -11.70 15.60
N GLU A 384 4.25 -11.89 14.56
CA GLU A 384 4.42 -12.92 13.56
C GLU A 384 5.11 -12.31 12.34
N CYS A 385 5.89 -13.10 11.62
CA CYS A 385 6.71 -12.58 10.54
C CYS A 385 6.76 -13.51 9.34
N GLY A 386 6.78 -12.89 8.18
CA GLY A 386 6.98 -13.58 6.93
C GLY A 386 7.35 -12.60 5.82
N GLU A 387 7.59 -13.13 4.63
CA GLU A 387 8.02 -12.32 3.50
C GLU A 387 7.51 -12.84 2.17
N THR A 388 7.49 -11.95 1.19
CA THR A 388 7.49 -12.28 -0.23
C THR A 388 8.92 -12.15 -0.77
N ARG A 389 9.14 -12.24 -2.09
CA ARG A 389 10.47 -11.92 -2.65
C ARG A 389 10.87 -10.45 -2.53
N HIS A 390 9.91 -9.60 -2.19
CA HIS A 390 10.03 -8.15 -2.41
C HIS A 390 9.79 -7.33 -1.15
N VAL A 391 9.24 -7.90 -0.09
CA VAL A 391 8.94 -7.18 1.16
C VAL A 391 8.88 -8.16 2.34
N SER A 392 9.42 -7.74 3.49
CA SER A 392 9.20 -8.41 4.78
C SER A 392 8.01 -7.79 5.50
N VAL A 393 7.22 -8.62 6.17
CA VAL A 393 6.07 -8.20 6.97
C VAL A 393 6.28 -8.64 8.41
N VAL A 394 6.23 -7.68 9.33
CA VAL A 394 6.25 -7.91 10.77
C VAL A 394 4.89 -7.49 11.32
N ALA A 395 4.12 -8.43 11.84
CA ALA A 395 2.70 -8.20 12.08
C ALA A 395 2.16 -8.79 13.39
N GLN A 396 1.27 -8.06 14.06
CA GLN A 396 0.40 -8.57 15.11
C GLN A 396 -0.83 -9.27 14.50
N LEU A 397 -0.58 -10.29 13.69
CA LEU A 397 -1.61 -11.08 13.02
C LEU A 397 -1.44 -12.54 13.39
N GLN A 398 -2.51 -13.33 13.32
CA GLN A 398 -2.38 -14.79 13.41
C GLN A 398 -1.75 -15.34 12.12
N ALA A 399 -1.03 -16.46 12.20
CA ALA A 399 -0.32 -17.06 11.06
C ALA A 399 -1.20 -17.23 9.79
N PRO A 400 -2.47 -17.70 9.86
CA PRO A 400 -3.31 -17.78 8.66
C PRO A 400 -3.61 -16.41 8.03
N ALA A 401 -3.83 -15.37 8.85
CA ALA A 401 -4.08 -14.01 8.37
C ALA A 401 -2.81 -13.38 7.78
N LEU A 402 -1.65 -13.60 8.41
CA LEU A 402 -0.36 -13.19 7.87
C LEU A 402 -0.08 -13.85 6.52
N LYS A 403 -0.31 -15.15 6.39
CA LYS A 403 -0.14 -15.86 5.11
C LYS A 403 -1.07 -15.33 4.03
N GLY A 404 -2.33 -15.05 4.37
CA GLY A 404 -3.29 -14.40 3.46
C GLY A 404 -2.83 -13.01 3.00
N LEU A 405 -2.28 -12.21 3.92
CA LEU A 405 -1.70 -10.90 3.63
C LEU A 405 -0.51 -11.01 2.67
N LEU A 406 0.46 -11.89 2.97
CA LEU A 406 1.64 -12.12 2.14
C LEU A 406 1.26 -12.55 0.72
N GLN A 407 0.22 -13.38 0.57
CA GLN A 407 -0.30 -13.76 -0.74
C GLN A 407 -0.85 -12.58 -1.54
N GLN A 408 -1.49 -11.58 -0.90
CA GLN A 408 -1.94 -10.38 -1.62
C GLN A 408 -0.77 -9.49 -2.02
N LEU A 409 0.26 -9.37 -1.18
CA LEU A 409 1.47 -8.62 -1.52
C LEU A 409 2.26 -9.28 -2.66
N ASP A 410 2.33 -10.61 -2.70
CA ASP A 410 2.94 -11.36 -3.80
C ASP A 410 2.12 -11.23 -5.11
N ARG A 411 0.78 -11.21 -5.01
CA ARG A 411 -0.09 -10.91 -6.17
C ARG A 411 0.10 -9.50 -6.69
N LEU A 412 0.35 -8.52 -5.82
CA LEU A 412 0.69 -7.16 -6.24
C LEU A 412 1.98 -7.15 -7.07
N THR A 413 3.05 -7.77 -6.58
CA THR A 413 4.32 -7.83 -7.32
C THR A 413 4.21 -8.63 -8.60
N GLN A 414 3.44 -9.72 -8.60
CA GLN A 414 3.08 -10.45 -9.82
C GLN A 414 2.38 -9.53 -10.82
N HIS A 415 1.36 -8.79 -10.40
CA HIS A 415 0.60 -7.87 -11.26
C HIS A 415 1.53 -6.80 -11.86
N VAL A 416 2.38 -6.19 -11.05
CA VAL A 416 3.34 -5.17 -11.50
C VAL A 416 4.32 -5.76 -12.53
N GLN A 417 4.96 -6.89 -12.23
CA GLN A 417 5.95 -7.47 -13.14
C GLN A 417 5.30 -7.97 -14.45
N THR A 418 4.11 -8.55 -14.38
CA THR A 418 3.42 -9.07 -15.58
C THR A 418 2.85 -7.96 -16.46
N THR A 419 2.31 -6.90 -15.85
CA THR A 419 1.70 -5.76 -16.58
C THR A 419 2.78 -4.88 -17.19
N PHE A 420 3.77 -4.47 -16.39
CA PHE A 420 4.80 -3.53 -16.84
C PHE A 420 6.02 -4.19 -17.47
N ARG A 421 6.17 -5.53 -17.34
CA ARG A 421 7.31 -6.29 -17.89
C ARG A 421 8.67 -5.68 -17.52
N SER A 422 8.74 -5.10 -16.34
CA SER A 422 9.91 -4.37 -15.85
C SER A 422 10.09 -4.65 -14.36
N VAL A 423 11.34 -4.62 -13.93
CA VAL A 423 11.70 -4.61 -12.49
C VAL A 423 11.75 -3.20 -11.93
N LEU A 424 11.51 -2.16 -12.73
CA LEU A 424 11.57 -0.76 -12.26
C LEU A 424 10.72 -0.56 -10.99
N LEU A 425 9.51 -1.09 -11.00
CA LEU A 425 8.54 -1.06 -9.90
C LEU A 425 8.60 -2.29 -8.98
N ALA A 426 9.62 -3.14 -9.09
CA ALA A 426 9.76 -4.38 -8.31
C ALA A 426 11.22 -4.64 -7.89
N GLN A 427 12.02 -3.57 -7.74
CA GLN A 427 13.41 -3.62 -7.27
C GLN A 427 13.53 -3.79 -5.75
N THR A 428 12.41 -3.87 -5.04
CA THR A 428 12.39 -3.99 -3.58
C THR A 428 12.82 -5.40 -3.14
N ARG A 429 13.37 -5.50 -1.92
CA ARG A 429 13.82 -6.75 -1.29
C ARG A 429 13.39 -6.82 0.18
N PRO A 430 13.24 -8.01 0.79
CA PRO A 430 12.72 -8.13 2.15
C PRO A 430 13.63 -7.54 3.25
N ASP A 431 14.94 -7.50 3.00
CA ASP A 431 15.94 -6.90 3.89
C ASP A 431 15.93 -5.37 3.87
N THR A 432 15.58 -4.79 2.72
CA THR A 432 15.55 -3.33 2.50
C THR A 432 14.15 -2.74 2.66
N HIS A 433 13.10 -3.51 2.41
CA HIS A 433 11.71 -3.05 2.39
C HIS A 433 10.87 -3.80 3.40
N ARG A 434 10.24 -3.05 4.30
CA ARG A 434 9.48 -3.62 5.42
C ARG A 434 8.13 -2.96 5.62
N LEU A 435 7.14 -3.80 5.91
CA LEU A 435 5.82 -3.42 6.37
C LEU A 435 5.64 -3.87 7.84
N ILE A 436 5.31 -2.94 8.73
CA ILE A 436 4.95 -3.26 10.12
C ILE A 436 3.45 -3.08 10.32
N VAL A 437 2.77 -4.14 10.75
CA VAL A 437 1.32 -4.15 11.02
C VAL A 437 1.09 -4.36 12.49
N VAL A 438 0.66 -3.35 13.20
CA VAL A 438 0.24 -3.48 14.61
C VAL A 438 -1.28 -3.46 14.68
N TRP A 439 -1.85 -4.23 15.58
CA TRP A 439 -3.29 -4.39 15.68
C TRP A 439 -3.90 -3.27 16.51
N ASP A 440 -3.47 -3.15 17.77
CA ASP A 440 -4.08 -2.24 18.72
C ASP A 440 -3.44 -0.85 18.73
N ARG A 441 -4.16 0.09 19.34
CA ARG A 441 -3.72 1.48 19.40
C ARG A 441 -2.48 1.69 20.27
N ALA A 442 -2.37 0.96 21.38
CA ALA A 442 -1.27 1.13 22.31
C ALA A 442 0.06 0.72 21.67
N ASP A 443 0.08 -0.41 20.95
CA ASP A 443 1.24 -0.88 20.20
C ASP A 443 1.62 0.02 19.03
N TYR A 444 0.63 0.65 18.40
CA TYR A 444 0.92 1.67 17.39
C TYR A 444 1.54 2.93 17.98
N ASP A 445 1.05 3.41 19.13
CA ASP A 445 1.67 4.53 19.80
C ASP A 445 3.09 4.19 20.29
N ARG A 446 3.31 2.96 20.80
CA ARG A 446 4.66 2.43 21.14
C ARG A 446 5.58 2.35 19.92
N LEU A 447 5.10 1.84 18.79
CA LEU A 447 5.87 1.79 17.54
C LEU A 447 6.29 3.19 17.12
N ILE A 448 5.39 4.17 17.22
CA ILE A 448 5.75 5.57 16.94
C ILE A 448 6.77 6.10 17.95
N ASP A 449 6.68 5.77 19.24
CA ASP A 449 7.68 6.16 20.24
C ASP A 449 9.07 5.62 19.89
N VAL A 450 9.17 4.33 19.54
CA VAL A 450 10.42 3.69 19.11
C VAL A 450 11.00 4.41 17.90
N LEU A 451 10.18 4.65 16.87
CA LEU A 451 10.63 5.32 15.64
C LEU A 451 10.99 6.79 15.88
N ALA A 452 10.28 7.48 16.79
CA ALA A 452 10.57 8.86 17.16
C ALA A 452 11.88 9.00 17.91
N ALA A 453 12.24 8.01 18.73
CA ALA A 453 13.54 7.96 19.39
C ALA A 453 14.69 7.73 18.39
N GLU A 454 14.46 6.91 17.35
CA GLU A 454 15.46 6.66 16.31
C GLU A 454 15.61 7.82 15.31
N ARG A 455 14.57 8.63 15.14
CA ARG A 455 14.49 9.71 14.15
C ARG A 455 13.76 10.94 14.72
N PRO A 456 14.38 11.66 15.67
CA PRO A 456 13.75 12.77 16.39
C PRO A 456 13.47 13.99 15.50
N GLU A 457 14.07 14.07 14.31
CA GLU A 457 13.90 15.17 13.36
C GLU A 457 12.57 15.15 12.60
N GLN A 458 11.85 14.02 12.61
CA GLN A 458 10.61 13.88 11.86
C GLN A 458 9.39 14.32 12.67
N ASP A 459 8.37 14.85 11.99
CA ASP A 459 7.07 15.07 12.61
C ASP A 459 6.34 13.73 12.80
N TRP A 460 6.19 13.33 14.07
CA TRP A 460 5.47 12.14 14.49
C TRP A 460 4.04 12.42 14.95
N ALA A 461 3.66 13.69 15.15
CA ALA A 461 2.32 14.06 15.60
C ALA A 461 1.26 13.67 14.56
N LEU A 462 1.57 13.86 13.27
CA LEU A 462 0.69 13.44 12.18
C LEU A 462 0.54 11.91 12.12
N ALA A 463 1.64 11.17 12.27
CA ALA A 463 1.62 9.70 12.27
C ALA A 463 0.70 9.16 13.38
N ARG A 464 0.71 9.76 14.58
CA ARG A 464 -0.21 9.37 15.66
C ARG A 464 -1.67 9.59 15.30
N ARG A 465 -1.99 10.57 14.45
CA ARG A 465 -3.38 10.84 14.05
C ARG A 465 -3.84 9.98 12.88
N ALA A 466 -2.91 9.53 12.03
CA ALA A 466 -3.20 8.65 10.91
C ALA A 466 -3.48 7.20 11.34
N SER A 467 -3.95 6.39 10.38
CA SER A 467 -4.00 4.93 10.48
C SER A 467 -2.64 4.30 10.16
N GLY A 468 -1.78 4.99 9.41
CA GLY A 468 -0.46 4.52 9.04
C GLY A 468 0.40 5.63 8.45
N ARG A 469 1.68 5.32 8.25
CA ARG A 469 2.66 6.19 7.60
C ARG A 469 3.42 5.35 6.60
N VAL A 470 3.60 5.91 5.40
CA VAL A 470 4.39 5.31 4.35
C VAL A 470 5.69 6.07 4.16
N GLY A 471 6.80 5.35 4.11
CA GLY A 471 8.08 5.82 3.63
C GLY A 471 8.51 5.01 2.40
N ARG A 472 9.67 5.35 1.83
CA ARG A 472 10.20 4.66 0.64
C ARG A 472 10.53 3.20 0.89
N THR A 473 11.28 2.92 1.95
CA THR A 473 11.76 1.57 2.31
C THR A 473 11.06 0.97 3.52
N PHE A 474 10.23 1.75 4.19
CA PHE A 474 9.64 1.38 5.46
C PHE A 474 8.25 1.96 5.60
N SER A 475 7.27 1.11 5.89
CA SER A 475 5.88 1.53 6.06
C SER A 475 5.26 0.81 7.25
N PHE A 476 4.33 1.48 7.93
CA PHE A 476 3.65 0.89 9.08
C PHE A 476 2.23 1.40 9.26
N PHE A 477 1.37 0.57 9.84
CA PHE A 477 -0.01 0.95 10.13
C PHE A 477 -0.64 0.18 11.29
N ASN A 478 -1.70 0.77 11.79
CA ASN A 478 -2.62 0.22 12.77
C ASN A 478 -3.82 -0.41 12.06
N ALA A 479 -3.95 -1.74 12.16
CA ALA A 479 -5.03 -2.49 11.54
C ALA A 479 -6.42 -2.11 12.09
N GLN A 480 -6.54 -1.91 13.41
CA GLN A 480 -7.83 -1.59 14.04
C GLN A 480 -8.34 -0.18 13.69
N ARG A 481 -7.43 0.78 13.51
CA ARG A 481 -7.74 2.17 13.15
C ARG A 481 -8.09 2.37 11.70
N GLY A 482 -7.97 1.35 10.85
CA GLY A 482 -8.44 1.40 9.46
C GLY A 482 -9.95 1.65 9.30
N LEU A 483 -10.72 1.90 10.37
CA LEU A 483 -12.17 2.20 10.35
C LEU A 483 -13.00 1.13 9.60
N GLY A 484 -12.57 -0.13 9.67
CA GLY A 484 -13.21 -1.23 8.95
C GLY A 484 -12.59 -1.57 7.59
N THR A 485 -11.56 -0.83 7.15
CA THR A 485 -10.73 -1.21 6.01
C THR A 485 -9.95 -2.49 6.34
N PRO A 486 -10.04 -3.55 5.50
CA PRO A 486 -9.27 -4.77 5.69
C PRO A 486 -7.76 -4.52 5.70
N VAL A 487 -7.03 -5.34 6.46
CA VAL A 487 -5.57 -5.27 6.57
C VAL A 487 -4.88 -5.40 5.22
N GLU A 488 -5.43 -6.22 4.33
CA GLU A 488 -4.93 -6.45 2.99
C GLU A 488 -4.98 -5.18 2.14
N ASN A 489 -6.05 -4.40 2.26
CA ASN A 489 -6.20 -3.13 1.55
C ASN A 489 -5.11 -2.13 1.99
N LEU A 490 -4.94 -1.95 3.30
CA LEU A 490 -3.90 -1.08 3.84
C LEU A 490 -2.50 -1.52 3.39
N ALA A 491 -2.21 -2.82 3.47
CA ALA A 491 -0.90 -3.35 3.11
C ALA A 491 -0.59 -3.23 1.61
N VAL A 492 -1.54 -3.60 0.73
CA VAL A 492 -1.37 -3.48 -0.73
C VAL A 492 -1.20 -2.02 -1.12
N PHE A 493 -2.02 -1.13 -0.57
CA PHE A 493 -1.93 0.31 -0.83
C PHE A 493 -0.57 0.88 -0.40
N GLN A 494 -0.15 0.60 0.83
CA GLN A 494 1.14 1.10 1.33
C GLN A 494 2.33 0.49 0.61
N PHE A 495 2.28 -0.81 0.27
CA PHE A 495 3.37 -1.42 -0.47
C PHE A 495 3.48 -0.84 -1.89
N ALA A 496 2.35 -0.60 -2.56
CA ALA A 496 2.36 0.05 -3.87
C ALA A 496 2.96 1.46 -3.84
N HIS A 497 2.75 2.24 -2.76
CA HIS A 497 3.49 3.49 -2.53
C HIS A 497 5.01 3.26 -2.44
N MET A 498 5.46 2.24 -1.69
CA MET A 498 6.90 1.94 -1.64
C MET A 498 7.46 1.58 -3.02
N LEU A 499 6.73 0.79 -3.82
CA LEU A 499 7.16 0.38 -5.16
C LEU A 499 7.37 1.56 -6.11
N ILE A 500 6.43 2.51 -6.15
CA ILE A 500 6.53 3.69 -7.02
C ILE A 500 7.59 4.67 -6.52
N LEU A 501 7.71 4.85 -5.20
CA LEU A 501 8.78 5.67 -4.62
C LEU A 501 10.15 5.06 -4.92
N GLU A 502 10.33 3.75 -4.79
CA GLU A 502 11.59 3.09 -5.13
C GLU A 502 11.89 3.20 -6.63
N GLY A 503 10.91 2.90 -7.49
CA GLY A 503 11.07 2.98 -8.94
C GLY A 503 11.38 4.38 -9.48
N THR A 504 11.04 5.43 -8.73
CA THR A 504 11.28 6.83 -9.10
C THR A 504 12.34 7.51 -8.23
N ASP A 505 13.06 6.75 -7.38
CA ASP A 505 14.05 7.29 -6.46
C ASP A 505 13.50 8.40 -5.53
N GLY A 506 12.23 8.26 -5.13
CA GLY A 506 11.49 9.20 -4.30
C GLY A 506 11.02 10.47 -5.02
N LYS A 507 11.23 10.58 -6.34
CA LYS A 507 10.91 11.79 -7.12
C LYS A 507 9.49 11.82 -7.69
N ALA A 508 8.72 10.74 -7.55
CA ALA A 508 7.31 10.74 -7.94
C ALA A 508 6.53 11.80 -7.15
N ALA A 509 5.79 12.64 -7.87
CA ALA A 509 4.85 13.59 -7.26
C ALA A 509 3.68 12.85 -6.58
N ASP A 510 3.07 13.50 -5.60
CA ASP A 510 2.03 12.90 -4.76
C ASP A 510 0.84 12.33 -5.55
N TRP A 511 0.40 13.01 -6.61
CA TRP A 511 -0.70 12.53 -7.46
C TRP A 511 -0.39 11.17 -8.11
N LEU A 512 0.88 10.95 -8.49
CA LEU A 512 1.33 9.72 -9.12
C LEU A 512 1.48 8.61 -8.09
N VAL A 513 2.01 8.94 -6.91
CA VAL A 513 2.15 8.00 -5.79
C VAL A 513 0.76 7.49 -5.37
N GLU A 514 -0.15 8.40 -5.06
CA GLU A 514 -1.53 8.12 -4.65
C GLU A 514 -2.32 7.38 -5.74
N GLY A 515 -2.22 7.86 -6.99
CA GLY A 515 -2.89 7.25 -8.13
C GLY A 515 -2.39 5.82 -8.42
N PHE A 516 -1.09 5.58 -8.28
CA PHE A 516 -0.49 4.26 -8.48
C PHE A 516 -0.89 3.27 -7.38
N ALA A 517 -0.86 3.68 -6.11
CA ALA A 517 -1.35 2.79 -5.05
C ALA A 517 -2.83 2.47 -5.18
N SER A 518 -3.65 3.46 -5.51
CA SER A 518 -5.07 3.22 -5.78
C SER A 518 -5.25 2.28 -6.99
N HIS A 519 -4.47 2.44 -8.05
CA HIS A 519 -4.50 1.53 -9.20
C HIS A 519 -4.18 0.09 -8.79
N CYS A 520 -3.11 -0.10 -8.02
CA CYS A 520 -2.66 -1.39 -7.53
C CYS A 520 -3.65 -2.05 -6.57
N GLU A 521 -4.20 -1.29 -5.62
CA GLU A 521 -5.25 -1.76 -4.70
C GLU A 521 -6.45 -2.29 -5.49
N ASN A 522 -6.91 -1.54 -6.49
CA ASN A 522 -8.01 -1.96 -7.36
C ASN A 522 -7.66 -3.20 -8.19
N ALA A 523 -6.46 -3.24 -8.77
CA ALA A 523 -6.05 -4.35 -9.63
C ALA A 523 -6.00 -5.68 -8.87
N VAL A 524 -5.51 -5.66 -7.63
CA VAL A 524 -5.32 -6.85 -6.79
C VAL A 524 -6.58 -7.22 -6.02
N LEU A 525 -7.24 -6.24 -5.39
CA LEU A 525 -8.34 -6.46 -4.44
C LEU A 525 -9.72 -6.09 -5.00
N ARG A 526 -9.77 -5.54 -6.22
CA ARG A 526 -11.01 -5.12 -6.90
C ARG A 526 -11.81 -4.06 -6.15
N LYS A 527 -11.17 -3.34 -5.22
CA LYS A 527 -11.75 -2.31 -4.37
C LYS A 527 -10.72 -1.24 -4.08
N ASN A 528 -11.20 -0.03 -3.83
CA ASN A 528 -10.41 1.07 -3.31
C ASN A 528 -11.00 1.55 -2.00
N LEU A 529 -10.24 1.40 -0.92
CA LEU A 529 -10.67 1.75 0.44
C LEU A 529 -9.64 2.63 1.16
N CYS A 530 -8.49 2.86 0.54
CA CYS A 530 -7.39 3.61 1.13
C CYS A 530 -7.18 4.93 0.40
N TYR A 531 -6.68 5.92 1.13
CA TYR A 531 -6.18 7.17 0.60
C TYR A 531 -5.12 7.75 1.54
N ALA A 532 -4.16 8.53 1.03
CA ALA A 532 -3.21 9.27 1.86
C ALA A 532 -3.54 10.76 1.97
N PHE A 533 -3.02 11.42 2.99
CA PHE A 533 -3.20 12.85 3.22
C PHE A 533 -1.92 13.47 3.83
N ARG A 534 -1.75 14.78 3.66
CA ARG A 534 -0.70 15.56 4.35
C ARG A 534 -1.31 16.60 5.28
N TYR A 535 -0.64 16.83 6.43
CA TYR A 535 -0.96 17.79 7.50
C TYR A 535 -2.27 17.58 8.28
N ALA A 536 -3.42 17.55 7.61
CA ALA A 536 -4.72 17.45 8.25
C ALA A 536 -5.50 16.25 7.70
N PRO A 537 -6.05 15.38 8.58
CA PRO A 537 -7.01 14.38 8.13
C PRO A 537 -8.21 15.07 7.51
N ASN A 538 -8.44 14.82 6.22
CA ASN A 538 -9.70 15.17 5.58
C ASN A 538 -10.61 13.95 5.68
N GLU A 539 -11.84 14.14 6.15
CA GLU A 539 -12.86 13.10 6.07
C GLU A 539 -13.33 13.04 4.62
N VAL A 540 -12.73 12.14 3.84
CA VAL A 540 -13.05 11.95 2.43
C VAL A 540 -13.96 10.75 2.31
N ARG A 541 -15.19 10.97 1.81
CA ARG A 541 -16.14 9.89 1.54
C ARG A 541 -16.04 9.51 0.07
N LEU A 542 -15.43 8.35 -0.18
CA LEU A 542 -15.25 7.80 -1.52
C LEU A 542 -16.27 6.67 -1.74
N ALA A 543 -16.82 6.55 -2.95
CA ALA A 543 -17.66 5.39 -3.26
C ALA A 543 -16.83 4.11 -3.28
N THR A 544 -17.47 2.95 -3.19
CA THR A 544 -16.77 1.65 -3.28
C THR A 544 -16.36 1.29 -4.71
N ASN A 545 -17.00 1.88 -5.72
CA ASN A 545 -16.69 1.67 -7.14
C ASN A 545 -16.21 2.97 -7.78
N TRP A 546 -14.89 3.18 -7.74
CA TRP A 546 -14.25 4.39 -8.26
C TRP A 546 -14.39 4.52 -9.78
N ASN A 547 -14.47 3.40 -10.52
CA ASN A 547 -14.65 3.42 -11.98
C ASN A 547 -16.01 3.99 -12.37
N ALA A 548 -17.08 3.50 -11.73
CA ALA A 548 -18.43 3.96 -11.99
C ALA A 548 -18.61 5.43 -11.60
N GLU A 549 -18.00 5.84 -10.48
CA GLU A 549 -18.00 7.23 -10.04
C GLU A 549 -17.24 8.14 -11.01
N MET A 550 -16.08 7.71 -11.51
CA MET A 550 -15.34 8.47 -12.51
C MET A 550 -16.05 8.56 -13.85
N ALA A 551 -16.67 7.48 -14.31
CA ALA A 551 -17.48 7.52 -15.52
C ALA A 551 -18.66 8.50 -15.38
N ARG A 552 -19.28 8.58 -14.20
CA ARG A 552 -20.33 9.55 -13.89
C ARG A 552 -19.80 10.99 -13.99
N HIS A 553 -18.70 11.31 -13.30
CA HIS A 553 -18.12 12.66 -13.34
C HIS A 553 -17.62 13.04 -14.76
N ALA A 554 -17.11 12.08 -15.52
CA ALA A 554 -16.69 12.26 -16.91
C ALA A 554 -17.85 12.61 -17.85
N ARG A 555 -19.01 11.98 -17.66
CA ARG A 555 -20.23 12.30 -18.42
C ARG A 555 -20.80 13.67 -18.04
N GLN A 556 -20.61 14.09 -16.80
CA GLN A 556 -21.06 15.39 -16.29
C GLN A 556 -20.07 16.54 -16.60
N GLY A 557 -18.93 16.25 -17.23
CA GLY A 557 -17.91 17.28 -17.51
C GLY A 557 -17.25 17.84 -16.25
N GLN A 558 -17.26 17.08 -15.15
CA GLN A 558 -16.75 17.53 -13.84
C GLN A 558 -15.30 17.13 -13.58
N LEU A 559 -14.65 16.41 -14.49
CA LEU A 559 -13.28 15.91 -14.27
C LEU A 559 -12.29 17.04 -14.05
N VAL A 560 -11.34 16.80 -13.13
CA VAL A 560 -10.25 17.72 -12.85
C VAL A 560 -9.24 17.69 -14.00
N SER A 561 -8.70 18.84 -14.39
CA SER A 561 -7.67 18.91 -15.44
C SER A 561 -6.32 18.39 -14.97
N TRP A 562 -5.47 17.92 -15.91
CA TRP A 562 -4.08 17.57 -15.62
C TRP A 562 -3.31 18.72 -14.96
N ASP A 563 -3.42 19.95 -15.47
CA ASP A 563 -2.74 21.13 -14.89
C ASP A 563 -3.01 21.30 -13.39
N ARG A 564 -4.24 21.02 -12.95
CA ARG A 564 -4.60 21.06 -11.54
C ARG A 564 -4.07 19.84 -10.78
N ILE A 565 -4.19 18.63 -11.32
CA ILE A 565 -3.74 17.39 -10.66
C ILE A 565 -2.23 17.36 -10.46
N LEU A 566 -1.44 17.81 -11.44
CA LEU A 566 0.02 17.79 -11.36
C LEU A 566 0.60 18.68 -10.25
N LYS A 567 -0.19 19.63 -9.75
CA LYS A 567 0.18 20.56 -8.67
C LYS A 567 -0.33 20.15 -7.28
N LEU A 568 -1.04 19.02 -7.18
CA LEU A 568 -1.57 18.55 -5.89
C LEU A 568 -0.46 17.96 -5.00
N ASP A 569 -0.55 18.25 -3.71
CA ASP A 569 0.40 17.86 -2.66
C ASP A 569 -0.28 17.12 -1.49
N LEU A 570 -1.41 16.45 -1.76
CA LEU A 570 -2.29 15.80 -0.77
C LEU A 570 -2.93 16.73 0.28
N ILE A 571 -2.63 18.02 0.29
CA ILE A 571 -3.22 18.97 1.24
C ILE A 571 -4.62 19.36 0.76
N GLY A 572 -5.63 19.15 1.59
CA GLY A 572 -6.98 19.60 1.27
C GLY A 572 -7.63 18.87 0.08
N MET A 573 -7.08 17.73 -0.37
CA MET A 573 -7.62 16.99 -1.50
C MET A 573 -9.08 16.57 -1.25
N LYS A 574 -9.91 16.80 -2.26
CA LYS A 574 -11.33 16.44 -2.27
C LYS A 574 -11.51 15.02 -2.82
N PRO A 575 -12.68 14.36 -2.59
CA PRO A 575 -12.95 13.03 -3.14
C PRO A 575 -12.65 12.90 -4.64
N LEU A 576 -13.06 13.89 -5.43
CA LEU A 576 -12.84 13.90 -6.88
C LEU A 576 -11.36 14.03 -7.27
N ASP A 577 -10.52 14.63 -6.43
CA ASP A 577 -9.10 14.76 -6.70
C ASP A 577 -8.43 13.38 -6.60
N TYR A 578 -8.73 12.59 -5.56
CA TYR A 578 -8.26 11.19 -5.41
C TYR A 578 -8.70 10.31 -6.56
N LEU A 579 -10.00 10.39 -6.93
CA LEU A 579 -10.54 9.63 -8.04
C LEU A 579 -9.87 10.00 -9.37
N SER A 580 -9.51 11.28 -9.55
CA SER A 580 -8.79 11.75 -10.74
C SER A 580 -7.35 11.22 -10.77
N CYS A 581 -6.61 11.26 -9.66
CA CYS A 581 -5.26 10.65 -9.55
C CYS A 581 -5.30 9.17 -9.93
N TYR A 582 -6.21 8.39 -9.33
CA TYR A 582 -6.44 6.99 -9.67
C TYR A 582 -6.72 6.79 -11.16
N SER A 583 -7.67 7.54 -11.69
CA SER A 583 -8.12 7.37 -13.07
C SER A 583 -7.04 7.76 -14.08
N MET A 584 -6.26 8.80 -13.80
CA MET A 584 -5.16 9.25 -14.66
C MET A 584 -4.04 8.21 -14.69
N VAL A 585 -3.61 7.70 -13.54
CA VAL A 585 -2.58 6.65 -13.50
C VAL A 585 -3.07 5.37 -14.17
N ARG A 586 -4.32 4.96 -13.94
CA ARG A 586 -4.90 3.79 -14.62
C ARG A 586 -4.98 3.98 -16.15
N PHE A 587 -5.28 5.19 -16.63
CA PHE A 587 -5.24 5.53 -18.05
C PHE A 587 -3.83 5.43 -18.61
N LEU A 588 -2.85 6.04 -17.97
CA LEU A 588 -1.45 5.97 -18.40
C LEU A 588 -0.94 4.52 -18.41
N ALA A 589 -1.33 3.72 -17.40
CA ALA A 589 -0.96 2.31 -17.28
C ALA A 589 -1.60 1.39 -18.35
N THR A 590 -2.53 1.87 -19.20
CA THR A 590 -3.00 1.07 -20.34
C THR A 590 -1.93 0.87 -21.41
N GLU A 591 -0.87 1.67 -21.40
CA GLU A 591 0.30 1.54 -22.26
C GLU A 591 1.56 1.29 -21.40
N PRO A 592 1.79 0.06 -20.91
CA PRO A 592 2.79 -0.20 -19.86
C PRO A 592 4.22 0.19 -20.24
N THR A 593 4.61 0.04 -21.50
CA THR A 593 5.93 0.47 -22.00
C THR A 593 6.13 1.98 -21.86
N ARG A 594 5.10 2.78 -22.17
CA ARG A 594 5.14 4.24 -22.02
C ARG A 594 5.08 4.65 -20.56
N PHE A 595 4.30 3.93 -19.75
CA PHE A 595 4.27 4.16 -18.31
C PHE A 595 5.66 3.94 -17.68
N ASN A 596 6.38 2.87 -18.04
CA ASN A 596 7.76 2.68 -17.60
C ASN A 596 8.67 3.83 -18.06
N ALA A 597 8.55 4.28 -19.31
CA ALA A 597 9.33 5.42 -19.80
C ALA A 597 9.06 6.69 -18.98
N LEU A 598 7.79 6.95 -18.63
CA LEU A 598 7.41 8.05 -17.71
C LEU A 598 8.16 7.92 -16.38
N LEU A 599 8.18 6.74 -15.78
CA LEU A 599 8.87 6.54 -14.50
C LEU A 599 10.39 6.72 -14.60
N VAL A 600 11.01 6.28 -15.70
CA VAL A 600 12.44 6.52 -15.97
C VAL A 600 12.73 8.01 -16.09
N ASN A 601 11.88 8.78 -16.78
CA ASN A 601 11.99 10.24 -16.88
C ASN A 601 11.90 10.90 -15.49
N ILE A 602 10.92 10.52 -14.68
CA ILE A 602 10.75 11.05 -13.32
C ILE A 602 11.95 10.70 -12.44
N ARG A 603 12.45 9.46 -12.52
CA ARG A 603 13.67 9.02 -11.81
C ARG A 603 14.89 9.87 -12.22
N ALA A 604 14.97 10.27 -13.49
CA ALA A 604 16.00 11.18 -14.00
C ALA A 604 15.81 12.65 -13.57
N GLY A 605 14.73 12.98 -12.85
CA GLY A 605 14.45 14.34 -12.36
C GLY A 605 13.69 15.22 -13.35
N VAL A 606 13.14 14.66 -14.42
CA VAL A 606 12.23 15.39 -15.33
C VAL A 606 10.91 15.62 -14.59
N ASP A 607 10.38 16.85 -14.65
CA ASP A 607 9.09 17.18 -14.04
C ASP A 607 7.95 16.34 -14.64
N SER A 608 6.86 16.19 -13.88
CA SER A 608 5.77 15.27 -14.26
C SER A 608 5.15 15.59 -15.61
N GLN A 609 4.95 16.87 -15.96
CA GLN A 609 4.35 17.24 -17.24
C GLN A 609 5.27 16.85 -18.39
N ARG A 610 6.52 17.32 -18.38
CA ARG A 610 7.48 17.01 -19.45
C ARG A 610 7.75 15.51 -19.55
N ALA A 611 7.80 14.81 -18.42
CA ALA A 611 7.97 13.36 -18.39
C ALA A 611 6.81 12.61 -19.05
N ILE A 612 5.56 13.05 -18.84
CA ILE A 612 4.37 12.49 -19.49
C ILE A 612 4.42 12.78 -21.00
N GLU A 613 4.64 14.04 -21.39
CA GLU A 613 4.63 14.43 -22.80
C GLU A 613 5.73 13.71 -23.60
N HIS A 614 6.91 13.56 -23.00
CA HIS A 614 8.03 12.82 -23.57
C HIS A 614 7.71 11.32 -23.69
N ALA A 615 7.20 10.68 -22.63
CA ALA A 615 6.92 9.25 -22.62
C ALA A 615 5.76 8.85 -23.56
N TYR A 616 4.77 9.73 -23.75
CA TYR A 616 3.58 9.45 -24.56
C TYR A 616 3.61 10.09 -25.95
N GLY A 617 4.57 10.98 -26.22
CA GLY A 617 4.72 11.64 -27.52
C GLY A 617 3.54 12.54 -27.87
N ARG A 618 2.90 13.16 -26.87
CA ARG A 618 1.70 13.99 -27.03
C ARG A 618 1.68 15.13 -26.02
N PRO A 619 1.23 16.33 -26.39
CA PRO A 619 0.96 17.41 -25.44
C PRO A 619 -0.08 16.99 -24.39
N LEU A 620 0.03 17.56 -23.19
CA LEU A 620 -0.86 17.24 -22.07
C LEU A 620 -2.35 17.52 -22.38
N ASP A 621 -2.64 18.56 -23.16
CA ASP A 621 -4.00 18.92 -23.58
C ASP A 621 -4.67 17.85 -24.46
N ASP A 622 -3.89 17.15 -25.28
CA ASP A 622 -4.42 16.05 -26.09
C ASP A 622 -4.64 14.80 -25.23
N LEU A 623 -3.73 14.53 -24.29
CA LEU A 623 -3.93 13.47 -23.29
C LEU A 623 -5.14 13.74 -22.39
N GLN A 624 -5.45 15.01 -22.07
CA GLN A 624 -6.67 15.39 -21.36
C GLN A 624 -7.92 14.93 -22.12
N LYS A 625 -8.02 15.21 -23.42
CA LYS A 625 -9.17 14.82 -24.25
C LYS A 625 -9.31 13.31 -24.32
N LEU A 626 -8.19 12.60 -24.54
CA LEU A 626 -8.16 11.14 -24.59
C LEU A 626 -8.58 10.52 -23.26
N TRP A 627 -8.04 11.02 -22.14
CA TRP A 627 -8.39 10.54 -20.81
C TRP A 627 -9.86 10.76 -20.48
N VAL A 628 -10.43 11.94 -20.77
CA VAL A 628 -11.86 12.22 -20.54
C VAL A 628 -12.74 11.26 -21.35
N SER A 629 -12.40 11.04 -22.63
CA SER A 629 -13.12 10.08 -23.48
C SER A 629 -13.05 8.66 -22.93
N TRP A 630 -11.85 8.22 -22.53
CA TRP A 630 -11.62 6.91 -21.93
C TRP A 630 -12.36 6.76 -20.58
N ALA A 631 -12.35 7.79 -19.73
CA ALA A 631 -13.00 7.79 -18.43
C ALA A 631 -14.52 7.59 -18.53
N ARG A 632 -15.17 8.16 -19.56
CA ARG A 632 -16.62 7.97 -19.82
C ARG A 632 -16.99 6.51 -20.08
N GLN A 633 -16.05 5.70 -20.55
CA GLN A 633 -16.25 4.31 -20.95
C GLN A 633 -15.94 3.31 -19.83
N GLN A 634 -15.43 3.77 -18.68
CA GLN A 634 -15.14 2.89 -17.55
C GLN A 634 -16.40 2.20 -17.02
N ARG A 635 -16.22 0.97 -16.58
CA ARG A 635 -17.25 0.11 -15.97
C ARG A 635 -16.87 -0.24 -14.54
#